data_AF-A0A418SKD5-F1
#
_entry.id   AF-A0A418SKD5-F1
#
_cell.length_a   1.000
_cell.length_b   1.000
_cell.length_c   1.000
_cell.angle_alpha   90.00
_cell.angle_beta   90.00
_cell.angle_gamma   90.00
#
_symmetry.space_group_name_H-M   'P 1'
#
loop_
_entity.id
_entity.type
_entity.pdbx_description
1 polymer ?
#
loop_
_entity_poly.entity_id
_entity_poly.type
_entity_poly.pdbx_seq_one_letter_code
_entity_poly.pdbx_strand_id
1 'polypeptide(L)'
;MSVAKLKVLAWVAGMQARTSTLLESSLRSQLEDRIAALPQGDALRQLVEAFLSAMDAAARDPGARIAAGEALVGGVRHLALAEAGDNIRRISGE
;
A
#
# COMPACT_ATOMS: atom_id res chain seq x y z
N MET A 1 4.02 14.33 6.40
CA MET A 1 4.72 13.02 6.30
C MET A 1 4.98 12.74 4.84
N SER A 2 6.13 12.19 4.44
CA SER A 2 6.44 11.98 3.02
C SER A 2 5.71 10.77 2.43
N VAL A 3 5.45 10.80 1.13
CA VAL A 3 4.90 9.67 0.35
C VAL A 3 5.77 8.42 0.51
N ALA A 4 7.10 8.58 0.57
CA ALA A 4 8.03 7.48 0.83
C ALA A 4 7.76 6.76 2.17
N LYS A 5 7.46 7.50 3.25
CA LYS A 5 7.10 6.88 4.54
C LYS A 5 5.76 6.14 4.47
N LEU A 6 4.79 6.67 3.73
CA LEU A 6 3.51 6.00 3.51
C LEU A 6 3.66 4.70 2.69
N LYS A 7 4.53 4.68 1.67
CA LYS A 7 4.87 3.45 0.96
C LYS A 7 5.46 2.38 1.87
N VAL A 8 6.33 2.77 2.81
CA VAL A 8 6.86 1.83 3.80
C VAL A 8 5.77 1.29 4.71
N LEU A 9 4.87 2.15 5.23
CA LEU A 9 3.72 1.72 6.03
C LEU A 9 2.81 0.75 5.27
N ALA A 10 2.48 1.07 4.02
CA ALA A 10 1.70 0.21 3.14
C ALA A 10 2.40 -1.13 2.89
N TRP A 11 3.71 -1.13 2.64
CA TRP A 11 4.49 -2.35 2.50
C TRP A 11 4.46 -3.21 3.77
N VAL A 12 4.65 -2.61 4.95
CA VAL A 12 4.58 -3.32 6.24
C VAL A 12 3.20 -3.94 6.44
N ALA A 13 2.12 -3.20 6.15
CA ALA A 13 0.75 -3.71 6.25
C ALA A 13 0.50 -4.89 5.32
N GLY A 14 0.98 -4.81 4.08
CA GLY A 14 0.88 -5.91 3.13
C GLY A 14 1.70 -7.13 3.57
N MET A 15 2.89 -6.93 4.13
CA MET A 15 3.70 -8.01 4.71
C MET A 15 2.99 -8.68 5.90
N GLN A 16 2.41 -7.88 6.80
CA GLN A 16 1.67 -8.40 7.96
C GLN A 16 0.44 -9.20 7.53
N ALA A 17 -0.32 -8.74 6.53
CA ALA A 17 -1.48 -9.46 6.02
C ALA A 17 -1.13 -10.85 5.44
N ARG A 18 0.11 -11.06 4.99
CA ARG A 18 0.59 -12.35 4.48
C ARG A 18 0.95 -13.35 5.59
N THR A 19 1.29 -12.86 6.77
CA THR A 19 1.84 -13.69 7.86
C THR A 19 1.00 -13.70 9.12
N SER A 20 0.02 -12.80 9.23
CA SER A 20 -0.85 -12.61 10.37
C SER A 20 -2.31 -12.72 9.97
N THR A 21 -3.14 -13.24 10.87
CA THR A 21 -4.60 -13.27 10.70
C THR A 21 -5.23 -11.89 10.91
N LEU A 22 -4.50 -10.95 11.52
CA LEU A 22 -4.97 -9.62 11.86
C LEU A 22 -3.96 -8.56 11.40
N LEU A 23 -4.50 -7.44 10.90
CA LEU A 23 -3.76 -6.20 10.75
C LEU A 23 -3.84 -5.44 12.07
N GLU A 24 -2.69 -4.95 12.56
CA GLU A 24 -2.66 -4.13 13.77
C GLU A 24 -3.54 -2.88 13.62
N SER A 25 -4.39 -2.62 14.63
CA SER A 25 -5.33 -1.50 14.60
C SER A 25 -4.64 -0.15 14.47
N SER A 26 -3.46 0.00 15.08
CA SER A 26 -2.63 1.21 14.97
C SER A 26 -2.07 1.41 13.56
N LEU A 27 -1.69 0.32 12.88
CA LEU A 27 -1.21 0.36 11.50
C LEU A 27 -2.34 0.69 10.54
N ARG A 28 -3.52 0.09 10.75
CA ARG A 28 -4.74 0.40 10.00
C ARG A 28 -5.12 1.88 10.11
N SER A 29 -5.25 2.40 11.32
CA SER A 29 -5.60 3.81 11.54
C SER A 29 -4.55 4.75 10.94
N GLN A 30 -3.26 4.41 11.05
CA GLN A 30 -2.20 5.16 10.37
C GLN A 30 -2.33 5.13 8.85
N LEU A 31 -2.79 4.05 8.23
CA LEU A 31 -3.02 4.04 6.79
C LEU A 31 -4.20 4.95 6.42
N GLU A 32 -5.34 4.78 7.08
CA GLU A 32 -6.57 5.53 6.84
C GLU A 32 -6.34 7.05 6.95
N ASP A 33 -5.71 7.51 8.04
CA ASP A 33 -5.42 8.94 8.26
C ASP A 33 -4.51 9.52 7.18
N ARG A 34 -3.57 8.73 6.66
CA ARG A 34 -2.51 9.21 5.77
C ARG A 34 -2.94 9.18 4.32
N ILE A 35 -3.74 8.21 3.91
CA ILE A 35 -4.31 8.18 2.56
C ILE A 35 -5.44 9.20 2.38
N ALA A 36 -6.13 9.58 3.47
CA ALA A 36 -7.11 10.66 3.45
C ALA A 36 -6.50 12.02 3.03
N ALA A 37 -5.20 12.20 3.28
CA ALA A 37 -4.45 13.39 2.86
C ALA A 37 -3.97 13.35 1.40
N LEU A 38 -4.15 12.23 0.69
CA LEU A 38 -3.80 12.09 -0.73
C LEU A 38 -5.01 12.42 -1.63
N PRO A 39 -4.78 12.95 -2.85
CA PRO A 39 -5.84 13.12 -3.85
C PRO A 39 -6.55 11.80 -4.17
N GLN A 40 -7.84 11.83 -4.50
CA GLN A 40 -8.61 10.61 -4.84
C GLN A 40 -8.05 9.84 -6.07
N GLY A 41 -7.39 10.55 -6.98
CA GLY A 41 -6.74 9.95 -8.16
C GLY A 41 -5.34 9.38 -7.90
N ASP A 42 -4.82 9.49 -6.66
CA ASP A 42 -3.49 9.00 -6.32
C ASP A 42 -3.45 7.47 -6.30
N ALA A 43 -2.51 6.88 -7.03
CA ALA A 43 -2.39 5.43 -7.16
C ALA A 43 -2.06 4.73 -5.83
N LEU A 44 -1.27 5.36 -4.95
CA LEU A 44 -0.97 4.81 -3.63
C LEU A 44 -2.22 4.82 -2.74
N ARG A 45 -3.04 5.89 -2.82
CA ARG A 45 -4.32 5.94 -2.12
C ARG A 45 -5.23 4.79 -2.55
N GLN A 46 -5.46 4.63 -3.84
CA GLN A 46 -6.35 3.59 -4.39
C GLN A 46 -5.89 2.18 -4.00
N LEU A 47 -4.57 1.94 -4.04
CA LEU A 47 -3.98 0.66 -3.66
C LEU A 47 -4.25 0.32 -2.18
N VAL A 48 -4.09 1.30 -1.29
CA VAL A 48 -4.33 1.11 0.15
C VAL A 48 -5.83 0.99 0.45
N GLU A 49 -6.70 1.79 -0.19
CA GLU A 49 -8.16 1.66 -0.05
C GLU A 49 -8.65 0.28 -0.49
N ALA A 50 -8.16 -0.23 -1.62
CA ALA A 50 -8.48 -1.59 -2.09
C ALA A 50 -8.01 -2.66 -1.10
N PHE A 51 -6.80 -2.51 -0.54
CA PHE A 51 -6.30 -3.39 0.50
C PHE A 51 -7.18 -3.37 1.76
N LEU A 52 -7.52 -2.19 2.29
CA LEU A 52 -8.35 -2.06 3.49
C LEU A 52 -9.74 -2.67 3.28
N SER A 53 -10.35 -2.42 2.13
CA SER A 53 -11.63 -3.03 1.74
C SER A 53 -11.53 -4.56 1.66
N ALA A 54 -10.46 -5.09 1.07
CA ALA A 54 -10.21 -6.53 1.01
C ALA A 54 -10.01 -7.13 2.41
N MET A 55 -9.31 -6.44 3.31
CA MET A 55 -9.10 -6.88 4.70
C MET A 55 -10.40 -6.93 5.50
N ASP A 56 -11.31 -5.96 5.29
CA ASP A 56 -12.64 -5.96 5.90
C ASP A 56 -13.51 -7.12 5.40
N ALA A 57 -13.46 -7.40 4.09
CA ALA A 57 -14.17 -8.52 3.49
C ALA A 57 -13.57 -9.89 3.90
N ALA A 58 -12.25 -9.95 4.08
CA ALA A 58 -11.50 -11.17 4.34
C ALA A 58 -11.46 -11.58 5.83
N ALA A 59 -12.31 -11.01 6.69
CA ALA A 59 -12.29 -11.18 8.14
C ALA A 59 -12.26 -12.65 8.62
N ARG A 60 -12.58 -13.64 7.76
CA ARG A 60 -12.41 -15.08 8.05
C ARG A 60 -11.68 -15.90 6.98
N ASP A 61 -11.22 -15.31 5.89
CA ASP A 61 -10.54 -16.02 4.80
C ASP A 61 -9.02 -15.70 4.78
N PRO A 62 -8.16 -16.63 5.22
CA PRO A 62 -6.71 -16.46 5.13
C PRO A 62 -6.19 -16.25 3.72
N GLY A 63 -6.78 -16.91 2.70
CA GLY A 63 -6.35 -16.79 1.32
C GLY A 63 -6.57 -15.39 0.77
N ALA A 64 -7.74 -14.81 1.05
CA ALA A 64 -8.07 -13.44 0.64
C ALA A 64 -7.15 -12.39 1.30
N ARG A 65 -6.78 -12.56 2.58
CA ARG A 65 -5.82 -11.67 3.25
C ARG A 65 -4.42 -11.75 2.65
N ILE A 66 -3.94 -12.97 2.39
CA ILE A 66 -2.64 -13.18 1.76
C ILE A 66 -2.61 -12.51 0.38
N ALA A 67 -3.64 -12.74 -0.45
CA ALA A 67 -3.76 -12.13 -1.77
C ALA A 67 -3.79 -10.59 -1.70
N ALA A 68 -4.55 -10.01 -0.75
CA ALA A 68 -4.58 -8.57 -0.53
C ALA A 68 -3.20 -8.02 -0.13
N GLY A 69 -2.49 -8.72 0.76
CA GLY A 69 -1.15 -8.34 1.18
C GLY A 69 -0.12 -8.42 0.04
N GLU A 70 -0.18 -9.45 -0.79
CA GLU A 70 0.66 -9.60 -1.99
C GLU A 70 0.39 -8.50 -3.02
N ALA A 71 -0.88 -8.20 -3.28
CA ALA A 71 -1.27 -7.11 -4.17
C ALA A 71 -0.74 -5.76 -3.67
N LEU A 72 -0.86 -5.46 -2.37
CA LEU A 72 -0.36 -4.22 -1.78
C LEU A 72 1.17 -4.12 -1.87
N VAL A 73 1.91 -5.16 -1.48
CA VAL A 73 3.37 -5.19 -1.57
C VAL A 73 3.84 -5.05 -3.03
N GLY A 74 3.21 -5.78 -3.95
CA GLY A 74 3.50 -5.71 -5.37
C GLY A 74 3.24 -4.32 -5.95
N GLY A 75 2.09 -3.72 -5.64
CA GLY A 75 1.72 -2.38 -6.10
C GLY A 75 2.66 -1.30 -5.59
N VAL A 76 3.00 -1.32 -4.29
CA VAL A 76 3.98 -0.39 -3.71
C VAL A 76 5.34 -0.50 -4.41
N ARG A 77 5.80 -1.73 -4.69
CA ARG A 77 7.05 -1.96 -5.43
C ARG A 77 6.99 -1.37 -6.84
N HIS A 78 5.89 -1.57 -7.57
CA HIS A 78 5.73 -1.00 -8.92
C HIS A 78 5.73 0.53 -8.89
N LEU A 79 5.03 1.15 -7.93
CA LEU A 79 5.03 2.61 -7.76
C LEU A 79 6.42 3.16 -7.46
N ALA A 80 7.21 2.47 -6.63
CA ALA A 80 8.59 2.87 -6.34
C ALA A 80 9.51 2.76 -7.58
N LEU A 81 9.34 1.71 -8.39
CA LEU A 81 10.10 1.53 -9.63
C LEU A 81 9.70 2.56 -10.70
N ALA A 82 8.41 2.87 -10.84
CA ALA A 82 7.93 3.89 -11.77
C ALA A 82 8.54 5.27 -11.44
N GLU A 83 8.53 5.67 -10.17
CA GLU A 83 9.17 6.91 -9.72
C GLU A 83 10.68 6.93 -9.97
N ALA A 84 11.37 5.79 -9.76
CA ALA A 84 12.80 5.69 -10.06
C ALA A 84 13.08 5.86 -11.55
N GLY A 85 12.28 5.23 -12.42
CA GLY A 85 12.38 5.37 -13.87
C GLY A 85 12.09 6.79 -14.36
N ASP A 86 11.09 7.45 -13.79
CA ASP A 86 10.76 8.85 -14.08
C ASP A 86 11.89 9.80 -13.66
N ASN A 87 12.50 9.54 -12.51
CA ASN A 87 13.65 10.31 -12.04
C ASN A 87 14.87 10.13 -12.94
N ILE A 88 15.14 8.91 -13.41
CA ILE A 88 16.23 8.63 -14.36
C ILE A 88 16.00 9.40 -15.66
N ARG A 89 14.79 9.34 -16.24
CA ARG A 89 14.45 10.07 -17.48
C ARG A 89 14.61 11.58 -17.33
N ARG A 90 14.17 12.14 -16.21
CA ARG A 90 14.35 13.57 -15.90
C ARG A 90 15.83 13.97 -15.82
N ILE A 91 16.69 13.11 -15.28
CA ILE A 91 18.14 13.37 -15.18
C ILE A 91 18.82 13.19 -16.54
N SER A 92 18.39 12.22 -17.35
CA SER A 92 18.98 11.96 -18.67
C SER A 92 18.53 12.96 -19.76
N GLY A 93 17.49 13.76 -19.51
CA GLY A 93 17.03 14.80 -20.43
C GLY A 93 16.29 14.29 -21.67
N GLU A 94 15.71 13.08 -21.59
CA GLU A 94 14.77 12.56 -22.58
C GLU A 94 13.38 13.20 -22.45
#